data_AF-A0A7S2YN12-F1
#
_entry.id   AF-A0A7S2YN12-F1
#
_cell.length_a   1.000
_cell.length_b   1.000
_cell.length_c   1.000
_cell.angle_alpha   90.00
_cell.angle_beta   90.00
_cell.angle_gamma   90.00
#
_symmetry.space_group_name_H-M   'P 1'
#
loop_
_entity.id
_entity.type
_entity.pdbx_description
1 polymer ?
#
loop_
_entity_poly.entity_id
_entity_poly.type
_entity_poly.pdbx_seq_one_letter_code
_entity_poly.pdbx_strand_id
1 'polypeptide(L)'
;EDETICARLLNVTFDLQKIGDVLSAIIGEFVNDEEDGYLDTIVQPLLPLRERLPGVSDLIERDITVLDVAEIYLGSRRSGADTVRRIFQIYDDIVAFADQVNGDGIVLAEVCDVRNGFTCTGGLSDDNETESSGTMRLLQSSAGSNICADQFIIPECQGTCSGCQGSTVQSASCRRRQLQCQARGIEGLSFPFLSDPLLLLELVRGEDIILVDFEPPEVTFDFGYELEYILYPSPTVRLVIGFDFGATVKPAFVLDTSGIREAVEQTAPEKALNSFALRDTFDEVDLPLVQLRGGVTLEVSVSAAVVRVSVSGGIRFVVNIDLYDPNPEESGGLVRPFELLSSGNSPLKWFEFDISIFLQARVSVSVGIFVGFLEVSVYTLSEEFTVELFSLDFEPTLGEPGIIYDVTSGVVELDTGEYEKFDCTSLSGNAGSEEIECRSGDNLDVIFSYSGVTK
;
A
#
# COMPACT_ATOMS: atom_id res chain seq x y z
N GLU A 1 -10.79 -32.97 -47.47
CA GLU A 1 -11.12 -31.55 -47.34
C GLU A 1 -11.06 -31.27 -45.85
N ASP A 2 -9.91 -30.75 -45.41
CA ASP A 2 -9.68 -30.42 -44.00
C ASP A 2 -10.35 -29.06 -43.75
N GLU A 3 -11.49 -29.06 -43.08
CA GLU A 3 -12.09 -27.84 -42.54
C GLU A 3 -11.20 -27.35 -41.37
N THR A 4 -10.15 -26.61 -41.72
CA THR A 4 -9.35 -25.88 -40.75
C THR A 4 -10.19 -24.75 -40.16
N ILE A 5 -10.67 -24.97 -38.94
CA ILE A 5 -11.35 -23.95 -38.13
C ILE A 5 -10.31 -22.85 -37.83
N CYS A 6 -10.48 -21.67 -38.42
CA CYS A 6 -9.71 -20.46 -38.11
C CYS A 6 -10.43 -19.67 -37.02
N ALA A 7 -9.96 -19.74 -35.77
CA ALA A 7 -10.41 -18.84 -34.72
C ALA A 7 -9.51 -17.60 -34.71
N ARG A 8 -10.05 -16.48 -35.19
CA ARG A 8 -9.43 -15.15 -35.09
C ARG A 8 -10.36 -14.24 -34.29
N LEU A 9 -9.82 -13.56 -33.29
CA LEU A 9 -10.54 -12.50 -32.58
C LEU A 9 -10.30 -11.19 -33.31
N LEU A 10 -11.37 -10.44 -33.56
CA LEU A 10 -11.33 -9.15 -34.24
C LEU A 10 -11.82 -8.08 -33.28
N ASN A 11 -11.19 -6.90 -33.30
CA ASN A 11 -11.54 -5.74 -32.47
C ASN A 11 -11.66 -6.11 -30.98
N VAL A 12 -10.55 -6.57 -30.40
CA VAL A 12 -10.48 -6.81 -28.96
C VAL A 12 -10.45 -5.45 -28.27
N THR A 13 -11.55 -5.12 -27.60
CA THR A 13 -11.73 -3.86 -26.89
C THR A 13 -11.93 -4.11 -25.40
N PHE A 14 -11.29 -3.29 -24.59
CA PHE A 14 -11.42 -3.26 -23.15
C PHE A 14 -12.38 -2.14 -22.74
N ASP A 15 -13.48 -2.49 -22.08
CA ASP A 15 -14.49 -1.51 -21.73
C ASP A 15 -14.12 -0.75 -20.46
N LEU A 16 -13.71 0.51 -20.63
CA LEU A 16 -13.39 1.41 -19.53
C LEU A 16 -14.63 1.81 -18.71
N GLN A 17 -15.84 1.74 -19.28
CA GLN A 17 -17.06 2.05 -18.52
C GLN A 17 -17.28 1.03 -17.42
N LYS A 18 -17.03 -0.26 -17.70
CA LYS A 18 -17.20 -1.33 -16.71
C LYS A 18 -16.17 -1.26 -15.59
N ILE A 19 -14.98 -0.76 -15.88
CA ILE A 19 -13.96 -0.52 -14.86
C ILE A 19 -14.27 0.75 -14.08
N GLY A 20 -14.79 1.79 -14.73
CA GLY A 20 -15.37 2.93 -14.04
C GLY A 20 -16.46 2.48 -13.06
N ASP A 21 -17.38 1.61 -13.48
CA ASP A 21 -18.42 1.05 -12.61
C ASP A 21 -17.81 0.29 -11.40
N VAL A 22 -16.78 -0.54 -11.63
CA VAL A 22 -16.12 -1.33 -10.57
C VAL A 22 -15.29 -0.45 -9.64
N LEU A 23 -14.46 0.45 -10.19
CA LEU A 23 -13.62 1.36 -9.43
C LEU A 23 -14.47 2.36 -8.64
N SER A 24 -15.54 2.89 -9.22
CA SER A 24 -16.46 3.77 -8.49
C SER A 24 -17.18 3.03 -7.37
N ALA A 25 -17.55 1.76 -7.55
CA ALA A 25 -18.12 0.95 -6.48
C ALA A 25 -17.12 0.66 -5.35
N ILE A 26 -15.85 0.37 -5.68
CA ILE A 26 -14.79 0.16 -4.69
C ILE A 26 -14.45 1.47 -3.98
N ILE A 27 -14.18 2.54 -4.73
CA ILE A 27 -13.86 3.86 -4.17
C ILE A 27 -15.02 4.38 -3.33
N GLY A 28 -16.28 4.12 -3.72
CA GLY A 28 -17.47 4.46 -2.95
C GLY A 28 -17.53 3.84 -1.54
N GLU A 29 -16.84 2.72 -1.32
CA GLU A 29 -16.74 2.11 0.03
C GLU A 29 -15.67 2.83 0.88
N PHE A 30 -14.67 3.46 0.24
CA PHE A 30 -13.64 4.23 0.93
C PHE A 30 -14.03 5.69 1.12
N VAL A 31 -14.64 6.31 0.12
CA VAL A 31 -15.04 7.71 0.07
C VAL A 31 -16.38 7.84 -0.65
N ASN A 32 -17.38 8.43 0.01
CA ASN A 32 -18.70 8.64 -0.58
C ASN A 32 -19.36 9.95 -0.18
N ASP A 33 -20.43 10.29 -0.91
CA ASP A 33 -21.26 11.48 -0.66
C ASP A 33 -21.98 11.46 0.70
N GLU A 34 -22.13 10.29 1.31
CA GLU A 34 -22.75 10.12 2.64
C GLU A 34 -21.73 10.36 3.78
N GLU A 35 -20.45 10.54 3.44
CA GLU A 35 -19.30 10.73 4.32
C GLU A 35 -19.15 9.60 5.38
N ASP A 36 -19.56 8.37 5.04
CA ASP A 36 -19.47 7.18 5.89
C ASP A 36 -18.49 6.12 5.39
N GLY A 37 -17.77 6.42 4.30
CA GLY A 37 -16.70 5.58 3.79
C GLY A 37 -15.58 5.35 4.81
N TYR A 38 -14.79 4.29 4.60
CA TYR A 38 -13.70 3.94 5.53
C TYR A 38 -12.68 5.07 5.70
N LEU A 39 -12.32 5.78 4.62
CA LEU A 39 -11.43 6.94 4.68
C LEU A 39 -12.17 8.18 5.20
N ASP A 40 -13.45 8.37 4.88
CA ASP A 40 -14.26 9.46 5.42
C ASP A 40 -14.27 9.43 6.96
N THR A 41 -14.43 8.25 7.54
CA THR A 41 -14.44 8.05 9.00
C THR A 41 -13.10 8.43 9.65
N ILE A 42 -11.98 8.28 8.94
CA ILE A 42 -10.63 8.65 9.40
C ILE A 42 -10.39 10.15 9.23
N VAL A 43 -10.84 10.71 8.10
CA VAL A 43 -10.56 12.09 7.69
C VAL A 43 -11.50 13.10 8.37
N GLN A 44 -12.78 12.77 8.54
CA GLN A 44 -13.78 13.64 9.17
C GLN A 44 -13.35 14.26 10.50
N PRO A 45 -12.84 13.52 11.50
CA PRO A 45 -12.40 14.10 12.76
C PRO A 45 -11.19 15.04 12.60
N LEU A 46 -10.42 14.89 11.51
CA LEU A 46 -9.27 15.72 11.20
C LEU A 46 -9.68 17.00 10.44
N LEU A 47 -10.78 17.01 9.69
CA LEU A 47 -11.21 18.15 8.85
C LEU A 47 -11.13 19.52 9.54
N PRO A 48 -11.56 19.69 10.81
CA PRO A 48 -11.46 20.98 11.51
C PRO A 48 -10.02 21.50 11.64
N LEU A 49 -9.00 20.63 11.55
CA LEU A 49 -7.59 21.03 11.64
C LEU A 49 -7.12 21.78 10.39
N ARG A 50 -7.73 21.51 9.23
CA ARG A 50 -7.47 22.18 7.93
C ARG A 50 -8.27 23.48 7.78
N GLU A 51 -9.27 23.70 8.62
CA GLU A 51 -10.08 24.91 8.55
C GLU A 51 -9.29 26.17 8.92
N ARG A 52 -9.59 27.26 8.22
CA ARG A 52 -9.07 28.59 8.51
C ARG A 52 -9.49 29.00 9.91
N LEU A 53 -8.54 29.39 10.76
CA LEU A 53 -8.83 29.92 12.09
C LEU A 53 -9.27 31.39 11.98
N PRO A 54 -10.57 31.72 12.21
CA PRO A 54 -11.05 33.09 12.15
C PRO A 54 -10.42 33.94 13.26
N GLY A 55 -10.16 35.22 12.99
CA GLY A 55 -9.49 36.14 13.91
C GLY A 55 -7.97 36.14 13.82
N VAL A 56 -7.30 34.99 13.95
CA VAL A 56 -5.83 34.91 13.79
C VAL A 56 -5.44 35.10 12.33
N SER A 57 -6.16 34.44 11.42
CA SER A 57 -5.97 34.58 9.97
C SER A 57 -6.27 36.02 9.49
N ASP A 58 -7.28 36.65 10.09
CA ASP A 58 -7.67 38.03 9.76
C ASP A 58 -6.66 39.07 10.28
N LEU A 59 -5.97 38.77 11.39
CA LEU A 59 -4.95 39.64 11.96
C LEU A 59 -3.63 39.60 11.18
N ILE A 60 -3.31 38.46 10.56
CA ILE A 60 -2.03 38.20 9.88
C ILE A 60 -2.18 38.31 8.33
N GLU A 61 -3.39 38.61 7.84
CA GLU A 61 -3.73 38.66 6.40
C GLU A 61 -3.29 37.39 5.63
N ARG A 62 -3.31 36.25 6.32
CA ARG A 62 -2.92 34.94 5.78
C ARG A 62 -3.84 33.88 6.35
N ASP A 63 -4.17 32.88 5.54
CA ASP A 63 -4.93 31.74 6.01
C ASP A 63 -4.04 30.88 6.90
N ILE A 64 -4.34 30.88 8.20
CA ILE A 64 -3.64 30.11 9.22
C ILE A 64 -4.62 29.07 9.76
N THR A 65 -4.20 27.82 9.70
CA THR A 65 -4.94 26.65 10.17
C THR A 65 -4.42 26.18 11.54
N VAL A 66 -5.11 25.22 12.18
CA VAL A 66 -4.64 24.61 13.43
C VAL A 66 -3.29 23.90 13.19
N LEU A 67 -3.11 23.30 12.03
CA LEU A 67 -1.87 22.64 11.63
C LEU A 67 -0.70 23.63 11.53
N ASP A 68 -0.93 24.81 10.94
CA ASP A 68 0.11 25.84 10.85
C ASP A 68 0.51 26.36 12.24
N VAL A 69 -0.46 26.53 13.15
CA VAL A 69 -0.18 26.92 14.54
C VAL A 69 0.61 25.82 15.25
N ALA A 70 0.24 24.55 15.07
CA ALA A 70 0.96 23.43 15.65
C ALA A 70 2.42 23.39 15.20
N GLU A 71 2.70 23.63 13.91
CA GLU A 71 4.06 23.73 13.39
C GLU A 71 4.85 24.91 13.94
N ILE A 72 4.22 26.09 14.03
CA ILE A 72 4.89 27.29 14.53
C ILE A 72 5.31 27.12 16.00
N TYR A 73 4.46 26.48 16.81
CA TYR A 73 4.69 26.34 18.25
C TYR A 73 5.50 25.10 18.64
N LEU A 74 5.29 23.97 17.96
CA LEU A 74 5.93 22.69 18.31
C LEU A 74 7.05 22.31 17.33
N GLY A 75 7.10 22.93 16.14
CA GLY A 75 7.98 22.56 15.04
C GLY A 75 7.38 21.45 14.18
N SER A 76 7.72 21.42 12.89
CA SER A 76 7.19 20.46 11.90
C SER A 76 7.32 19.01 12.37
N ARG A 77 8.46 18.63 12.96
CA ARG A 77 8.72 17.26 13.43
C ARG A 77 7.94 16.81 14.67
N ARG A 78 7.46 17.73 15.52
CA ARG A 78 6.75 17.38 16.77
C ARG A 78 5.24 17.58 16.68
N SER A 79 4.77 18.24 15.61
CA SER A 79 3.37 18.62 15.44
C SER A 79 2.54 17.58 14.70
N GLY A 80 3.17 16.71 13.89
CA GLY A 80 2.47 15.79 12.99
C GLY A 80 1.66 16.47 11.88
N ALA A 81 1.81 17.79 11.71
CA ALA A 81 1.01 18.58 10.78
C ALA A 81 1.24 18.18 9.31
N ASP A 82 2.50 17.93 8.93
CA ASP A 82 2.85 17.44 7.60
C ASP A 82 2.14 16.13 7.26
N THR A 83 2.12 15.20 8.22
CA THR A 83 1.46 13.89 8.11
C THR A 83 -0.04 14.05 7.87
N VAL A 84 -0.71 14.89 8.66
CA VAL A 84 -2.14 15.17 8.50
C VAL A 84 -2.45 15.84 7.16
N ARG A 85 -1.59 16.77 6.69
CA ARG A 85 -1.76 17.38 5.36
C ARG A 85 -1.61 16.37 4.23
N ARG A 86 -0.70 15.40 4.35
CA ARG A 86 -0.53 14.35 3.35
C ARG A 86 -1.74 13.43 3.26
N ILE A 87 -2.34 13.09 4.39
CA ILE A 87 -3.61 12.33 4.44
C ILE A 87 -4.72 13.08 3.67
N PHE A 88 -4.85 14.40 3.89
CA PHE A 88 -5.84 15.21 3.17
C PHE A 88 -5.57 15.26 1.66
N GLN A 89 -4.31 15.36 1.23
CA GLN A 89 -3.97 15.38 -0.19
C GLN A 89 -4.38 14.07 -0.88
N ILE A 90 -3.99 12.92 -0.31
CA ILE A 90 -4.36 11.60 -0.83
C ILE A 90 -5.89 11.46 -0.89
N TYR A 91 -6.59 11.88 0.15
CA TYR A 91 -8.06 11.86 0.19
C TYR A 91 -8.68 12.70 -0.92
N ASP A 92 -8.30 13.98 -1.03
CA ASP A 92 -8.84 14.90 -2.04
C ASP A 92 -8.54 14.39 -3.47
N ASP A 93 -7.35 13.82 -3.70
CA ASP A 93 -6.95 13.30 -5.00
C ASP A 93 -7.73 12.03 -5.39
N ILE A 94 -8.02 11.14 -4.43
CA ILE A 94 -8.87 9.94 -4.65
C ILE A 94 -10.30 10.35 -5.02
N VAL A 95 -10.88 11.31 -4.29
CA VAL A 95 -12.23 11.84 -4.59
C VAL A 95 -12.27 12.41 -6.01
N ALA A 96 -11.29 13.26 -6.34
CA ALA A 96 -11.22 13.88 -7.66
C ALA A 96 -11.02 12.86 -8.80
N PHE A 97 -10.33 11.75 -8.53
CA PHE A 97 -10.15 10.68 -9.50
C PHE A 97 -11.43 9.88 -9.74
N ALA A 98 -12.19 9.56 -8.69
CA ALA A 98 -13.44 8.81 -8.79
C ALA A 98 -14.42 9.47 -9.78
N ASP A 99 -14.56 10.79 -9.71
CA ASP A 99 -15.42 11.59 -10.61
C ASP A 99 -14.97 11.55 -12.08
N GLN A 100 -13.70 11.24 -12.33
CA GLN A 100 -13.06 11.32 -13.64
C GLN A 100 -12.99 9.99 -14.39
N VAL A 101 -13.27 8.84 -13.72
CA VAL A 101 -13.30 7.52 -14.36
C VAL A 101 -14.62 7.31 -15.12
N ASN A 102 -14.82 8.05 -16.21
CA ASN A 102 -15.97 7.91 -17.11
C ASN A 102 -15.52 8.04 -18.58
N GLY A 103 -15.60 6.96 -19.36
CA GLY A 103 -15.25 7.01 -20.80
C GLY A 103 -15.49 5.71 -21.60
N ASP A 104 -15.60 5.83 -22.93
CA ASP A 104 -15.69 4.67 -23.84
C ASP A 104 -14.39 3.85 -23.86
N GLY A 105 -14.51 2.55 -24.12
CA GLY A 105 -13.42 1.56 -24.03
C GLY A 105 -12.16 1.79 -24.88
N ILE A 106 -11.10 1.07 -24.49
CA ILE A 106 -9.78 1.02 -25.13
C ILE A 106 -9.74 -0.10 -26.18
N VAL A 107 -9.19 0.16 -27.37
CA VAL A 107 -8.91 -0.91 -28.35
C VAL A 107 -7.55 -1.54 -28.00
N LEU A 108 -7.54 -2.80 -27.56
CA LEU A 108 -6.32 -3.53 -27.21
C LEU A 108 -5.61 -4.05 -28.46
N ALA A 109 -6.38 -4.69 -29.36
CA ALA A 109 -5.86 -5.23 -30.61
C ALA A 109 -6.94 -5.25 -31.70
N GLU A 110 -6.52 -5.04 -32.95
CA GLU A 110 -7.44 -5.14 -34.09
C GLU A 110 -7.66 -6.61 -34.50
N VAL A 111 -6.62 -7.43 -34.43
CA VAL A 111 -6.68 -8.86 -34.74
C VAL A 111 -5.78 -9.64 -33.78
N CYS A 112 -6.31 -10.69 -33.16
CA CYS A 112 -5.52 -11.67 -32.41
C CYS A 112 -5.64 -13.07 -33.02
N ASP A 113 -4.48 -13.70 -33.28
CA ASP A 113 -4.39 -15.08 -33.74
C ASP A 113 -4.23 -16.03 -32.54
N VAL A 114 -5.34 -16.69 -32.19
CA VAL A 114 -5.42 -17.62 -31.06
C VAL A 114 -4.58 -18.87 -31.30
N ARG A 115 -4.33 -19.26 -32.57
CA ARG A 115 -3.60 -20.49 -32.90
C ARG A 115 -2.09 -20.34 -32.72
N ASN A 116 -1.57 -19.14 -32.89
CA ASN A 116 -0.14 -18.85 -32.78
C ASN A 116 0.23 -18.30 -31.40
N GLY A 117 -0.37 -18.82 -30.33
CA GLY A 117 -0.09 -18.38 -28.95
C GLY A 117 -0.67 -17.01 -28.60
N PHE A 118 -1.82 -16.64 -29.17
CA PHE A 118 -2.45 -15.33 -28.96
C PHE A 118 -1.57 -14.16 -29.42
N THR A 119 -0.99 -14.24 -30.63
CA THR A 119 -0.27 -13.10 -31.22
C THR A 119 -1.27 -12.06 -31.74
N CYS A 120 -1.29 -10.89 -31.11
CA CYS A 120 -2.13 -9.76 -31.48
C CYS A 120 -1.36 -8.75 -32.35
N THR A 121 -2.08 -8.08 -33.25
CA THR A 121 -1.58 -7.01 -34.13
C THR A 121 -2.61 -5.89 -34.26
N GLY A 122 -2.16 -4.67 -34.49
CA GLY A 122 -3.00 -3.46 -34.44
C GLY A 122 -3.38 -3.06 -33.02
N GLY A 123 -3.96 -1.87 -32.86
CA GLY A 123 -4.31 -1.33 -31.54
C GLY A 123 -3.08 -0.96 -30.70
N LEU A 124 -3.14 -1.19 -29.39
CA LEU A 124 -2.03 -0.90 -28.45
C LEU A 124 -0.93 -1.95 -28.48
N SER A 125 -1.15 -3.13 -29.08
CA SER A 125 -0.12 -4.18 -29.20
C SER A 125 1.06 -3.80 -30.11
N ASP A 126 0.90 -2.79 -30.96
CA ASP A 126 1.95 -2.27 -31.85
C ASP A 126 2.69 -1.05 -31.26
N ASP A 127 2.23 -0.50 -30.14
CA ASP A 127 2.88 0.62 -29.42
C ASP A 127 4.05 0.12 -28.55
N ASN A 128 4.85 -0.82 -29.07
CA ASN A 128 6.12 -1.17 -28.46
C ASN A 128 6.92 0.13 -28.30
N GLU A 129 7.25 0.46 -27.05
CA GLU A 129 8.09 1.58 -26.67
C GLU A 129 9.39 1.52 -27.48
N THR A 130 9.43 2.26 -28.58
CA THR A 130 10.69 2.68 -29.13
C THR A 130 11.18 3.82 -28.24
N GLU A 131 11.77 3.46 -27.11
CA GLU A 131 12.90 4.20 -26.61
C GLU A 131 13.97 4.22 -27.72
N SER A 132 13.91 5.18 -28.63
CA SER A 132 15.10 5.88 -29.11
C SER A 132 14.76 7.08 -29.99
N SER A 133 15.48 8.17 -29.71
CA SER A 133 16.00 9.10 -30.73
C SER A 133 14.98 9.94 -31.50
N GLY A 134 14.56 11.07 -30.90
CA GLY A 134 14.91 12.42 -31.35
C GLY A 134 14.67 12.86 -32.81
N THR A 135 14.10 12.05 -33.70
CA THR A 135 14.19 12.30 -35.15
C THR A 135 12.92 12.01 -35.94
N MET A 136 11.84 11.55 -35.32
CA MET A 136 10.53 11.44 -35.98
C MET A 136 9.58 12.61 -35.67
N ARG A 137 10.11 13.75 -35.20
CA ARG A 137 9.33 14.97 -34.92
C ARG A 137 9.20 15.93 -36.11
N LEU A 138 9.65 15.55 -37.31
CA LEU A 138 9.73 16.48 -38.46
C LEU A 138 9.06 16.01 -39.77
N LEU A 139 8.32 14.89 -39.78
CA LEU A 139 7.63 14.44 -41.00
C LEU A 139 6.11 14.24 -40.86
N GLN A 140 5.51 14.77 -39.78
CA GLN A 140 4.04 14.86 -39.64
C GLN A 140 3.52 16.31 -39.54
N SER A 141 4.37 17.32 -39.75
CA SER A 141 3.95 18.73 -39.72
C SER A 141 3.49 19.28 -41.08
N SER A 142 3.07 18.43 -42.03
CA SER A 142 2.56 18.92 -43.31
C SER A 142 1.47 18.03 -43.92
N ALA A 143 0.33 17.93 -43.23
CA ALA A 143 -1.03 17.99 -43.83
C ALA A 143 -2.08 17.66 -42.76
N GLY A 144 -2.90 18.65 -42.39
CA GLY A 144 -4.16 18.43 -41.66
C GLY A 144 -4.02 18.39 -40.14
N SER A 145 -4.52 19.44 -39.50
CA SER A 145 -5.00 19.53 -38.10
C SER A 145 -5.41 18.18 -37.46
N ASN A 146 -4.47 17.49 -36.81
CA ASN A 146 -4.75 16.38 -35.90
C ASN A 146 -4.48 16.87 -34.47
N ILE A 147 -5.54 17.20 -33.72
CA ILE A 147 -5.44 17.78 -32.37
C ILE A 147 -5.89 16.70 -31.37
N CYS A 148 -5.05 15.69 -31.12
CA CYS A 148 -5.14 14.92 -29.89
C CYS A 148 -4.10 15.48 -28.92
N ALA A 149 -4.43 15.54 -27.63
CA ALA A 149 -3.43 15.89 -26.62
C ALA A 149 -2.37 14.79 -26.58
N ASP A 150 -1.12 15.16 -26.90
CA ASP A 150 -0.03 14.19 -26.97
C ASP A 150 0.63 13.94 -25.61
N GLN A 151 0.45 14.87 -24.67
CA GLN A 151 1.04 14.83 -23.34
C GLN A 151 0.08 15.46 -22.33
N PHE A 152 0.00 14.86 -21.15
CA PHE A 152 -0.70 15.38 -19.98
C PHE A 152 0.34 15.57 -18.85
N ILE A 153 0.21 16.64 -18.08
CA ILE A 153 1.19 17.01 -17.04
C ILE A 153 0.50 16.99 -15.68
N ILE A 154 1.11 16.27 -14.74
CA ILE A 154 0.70 16.19 -13.33
C ILE A 154 0.89 17.56 -12.66
N PRO A 155 0.01 17.99 -11.74
CA PRO A 155 -1.15 17.25 -11.20
C PRO A 155 -2.45 17.47 -11.98
N GLU A 156 -2.52 18.49 -12.83
CA GLU A 156 -3.80 18.96 -13.36
C GLU A 156 -4.31 18.10 -14.53
N CYS A 157 -3.43 17.35 -15.20
CA CYS A 157 -3.72 16.46 -16.33
C CYS A 157 -4.68 17.07 -17.37
N GLN A 158 -4.56 18.37 -17.61
CA GLN A 158 -5.48 19.12 -18.46
C GLN A 158 -5.30 18.79 -19.93
N GLY A 159 -6.41 18.52 -20.62
CA GLY A 159 -6.46 18.27 -22.06
C GLY A 159 -7.77 17.61 -22.46
N THR A 160 -8.12 17.64 -23.74
CA THR A 160 -9.36 17.03 -24.25
C THR A 160 -9.06 16.02 -25.34
N CYS A 161 -9.61 14.81 -25.22
CA CYS A 161 -9.54 13.80 -26.26
C CYS A 161 -10.70 13.88 -27.29
N SER A 162 -11.51 14.95 -27.25
CA SER A 162 -12.69 15.16 -28.11
C SER A 162 -12.35 15.59 -29.55
N GLY A 163 -11.10 16.00 -29.81
CA GLY A 163 -10.64 16.47 -31.13
C GLY A 163 -10.03 15.40 -32.05
N CYS A 164 -10.00 14.14 -31.61
CA CYS A 164 -9.37 13.04 -32.35
C CYS A 164 -10.21 12.62 -33.56
N GLN A 165 -9.93 13.17 -34.75
CA GLN A 165 -10.54 12.73 -36.00
C GLN A 165 -9.76 11.57 -36.63
N GLY A 166 -10.40 10.40 -36.77
CA GLY A 166 -10.00 9.41 -37.78
C GLY A 166 -9.83 7.96 -37.34
N SER A 167 -9.65 7.65 -36.06
CA SER A 167 -9.74 6.25 -35.57
C SER A 167 -10.15 6.18 -34.10
N THR A 168 -11.02 5.23 -33.77
CA THR A 168 -11.38 4.86 -32.39
C THR A 168 -10.14 4.57 -31.53
N VAL A 169 -9.06 4.11 -32.17
CA VAL A 169 -7.75 3.82 -31.57
C VAL A 169 -7.03 5.09 -31.07
N GLN A 170 -7.07 6.20 -31.83
CA GLN A 170 -6.43 7.46 -31.42
C GLN A 170 -7.15 8.14 -30.25
N SER A 171 -8.49 8.11 -30.24
CA SER A 171 -9.26 8.61 -29.10
C SER A 171 -9.04 7.75 -27.85
N ALA A 172 -8.96 6.43 -28.01
CA ALA A 172 -8.70 5.49 -26.91
C ALA A 172 -7.30 5.68 -26.30
N SER A 173 -6.27 5.79 -27.13
CA SER A 173 -4.88 6.03 -26.68
C SER A 173 -4.68 7.40 -26.03
N CYS A 174 -5.40 8.43 -26.47
CA CYS A 174 -5.44 9.73 -25.78
C CYS A 174 -6.06 9.60 -24.38
N ARG A 175 -7.21 8.92 -24.25
CA ARG A 175 -7.90 8.73 -22.96
C ARG A 175 -7.10 7.86 -21.99
N ARG A 176 -6.44 6.81 -22.49
CA ARG A 176 -5.51 6.00 -21.67
C ARG A 176 -4.43 6.88 -21.04
N ARG A 177 -3.78 7.74 -21.84
CA ARG A 177 -2.75 8.67 -21.34
C ARG A 177 -3.30 9.70 -20.36
N GLN A 178 -4.55 10.14 -20.55
CA GLN A 178 -5.22 11.03 -19.62
C GLN A 178 -5.48 10.35 -18.28
N LEU A 179 -6.09 9.15 -18.29
CA LEU A 179 -6.33 8.34 -17.09
C LEU A 179 -5.03 7.95 -16.40
N GLN A 180 -4.00 7.58 -17.15
CA GLN A 180 -2.67 7.27 -16.61
C GLN A 180 -2.04 8.50 -15.94
N CYS A 181 -2.20 9.70 -16.52
CA CYS A 181 -1.74 10.92 -15.88
C CYS A 181 -2.49 11.18 -14.58
N GLN A 182 -3.82 11.06 -14.59
CA GLN A 182 -4.67 11.29 -13.41
C GLN A 182 -4.33 10.30 -12.30
N ALA A 183 -4.20 9.01 -12.63
CA ALA A 183 -3.78 7.97 -11.69
C ALA A 183 -2.40 8.25 -11.10
N ARG A 184 -1.42 8.61 -11.93
CA ARG A 184 -0.07 9.02 -11.47
C ARG A 184 -0.07 10.33 -10.67
N GLY A 185 -1.15 11.11 -10.75
CA GLY A 185 -1.34 12.29 -9.94
C GLY A 185 -1.63 11.95 -8.47
N ILE A 186 -2.22 10.78 -8.22
CA ILE A 186 -2.41 10.25 -6.87
C ILE A 186 -1.13 9.54 -6.44
N GLU A 187 -0.53 10.01 -5.35
CA GLU A 187 0.66 9.38 -4.80
C GLU A 187 0.36 7.94 -4.35
N GLY A 188 1.11 6.98 -4.90
CA GLY A 188 0.98 5.56 -4.55
C GLY A 188 -0.05 4.78 -5.36
N LEU A 189 -0.96 5.42 -6.12
CA LEU A 189 -1.93 4.71 -6.95
C LEU A 189 -1.38 4.40 -8.34
N SER A 190 -1.54 3.15 -8.77
CA SER A 190 -1.16 2.72 -10.10
C SER A 190 -2.14 1.68 -10.67
N PHE A 191 -2.23 1.70 -11.99
CA PHE A 191 -2.96 0.70 -12.77
C PHE A 191 -1.96 0.08 -13.74
N PRO A 192 -1.34 -1.07 -13.39
CA PRO A 192 -0.28 -1.66 -14.20
C PRO A 192 -0.67 -1.85 -15.67
N PHE A 193 -1.90 -2.30 -15.92
CA PHE A 193 -2.44 -2.49 -17.27
C PHE A 193 -2.57 -1.20 -18.11
N LEU A 194 -2.64 -0.02 -17.48
CA LEU A 194 -2.64 1.25 -18.21
C LEU A 194 -1.23 1.59 -18.71
N SER A 195 -0.19 1.14 -18.01
CA SER A 195 1.20 1.30 -18.41
C SER A 195 1.61 0.22 -19.41
N ASP A 196 1.26 -1.04 -19.14
CA ASP A 196 1.45 -2.18 -20.03
C ASP A 196 0.11 -2.86 -20.38
N PRO A 197 -0.51 -2.49 -21.52
CA PRO A 197 -1.75 -3.12 -21.98
C PRO A 197 -1.63 -4.61 -22.32
N LEU A 198 -0.40 -5.15 -22.47
CA LEU A 198 -0.21 -6.57 -22.78
C LEU A 198 -0.55 -7.47 -21.60
N LEU A 199 -0.53 -6.95 -20.38
CA LEU A 199 -1.03 -7.65 -19.19
C LEU A 199 -2.48 -8.12 -19.39
N LEU A 200 -3.32 -7.34 -20.08
CA LEU A 200 -4.70 -7.76 -20.36
C LEU A 200 -4.80 -9.01 -21.26
N LEU A 201 -3.75 -9.35 -21.99
CA LEU A 201 -3.68 -10.60 -22.76
C LEU A 201 -3.35 -11.81 -21.87
N GLU A 202 -2.64 -11.61 -20.76
CA GLU A 202 -2.36 -12.63 -19.75
C GLU A 202 -3.68 -13.08 -19.08
N LEU A 203 -4.57 -12.13 -18.78
CA LEU A 203 -5.92 -12.43 -18.31
C LEU A 203 -6.70 -13.34 -19.27
N VAL A 204 -6.59 -13.11 -20.58
CA VAL A 204 -7.24 -13.96 -21.60
C VAL A 204 -6.60 -15.34 -21.69
N ARG A 205 -5.34 -15.49 -21.29
CA ARG A 205 -4.65 -16.78 -21.17
C ARG A 205 -4.99 -17.52 -19.87
N GLY A 206 -5.73 -16.89 -18.96
CA GLY A 206 -6.11 -17.44 -17.66
C GLY A 206 -5.10 -17.15 -16.54
N GLU A 207 -4.10 -16.30 -16.81
CA GLU A 207 -3.16 -15.80 -15.82
C GLU A 207 -3.80 -14.66 -15.02
N ASP A 208 -3.30 -14.43 -13.80
CA ASP A 208 -3.77 -13.32 -12.98
C ASP A 208 -2.98 -12.05 -13.26
N ILE A 209 -3.67 -10.93 -13.23
CA ILE A 209 -3.04 -9.63 -13.39
C ILE A 209 -3.47 -8.68 -12.28
N ILE A 210 -2.56 -7.77 -11.93
CA ILE A 210 -2.87 -6.67 -11.03
C ILE A 210 -3.64 -5.60 -11.82
N LEU A 211 -4.87 -5.34 -11.39
CA LEU A 211 -5.72 -4.28 -11.93
C LEU A 211 -5.39 -2.94 -11.26
N VAL A 212 -5.28 -2.93 -9.93
CA VAL A 212 -4.98 -1.75 -9.14
C VAL A 212 -3.89 -2.09 -8.14
N ASP A 213 -2.88 -1.25 -8.05
CA ASP A 213 -1.87 -1.31 -7.01
C ASP A 213 -1.85 0.04 -6.30
N PHE A 214 -2.12 0.05 -5.00
CA PHE A 214 -2.12 1.24 -4.18
C PHE A 214 -1.12 1.09 -3.04
N GLU A 215 0.07 1.66 -3.24
CA GLU A 215 1.14 1.77 -2.25
C GLU A 215 1.31 3.25 -1.87
N PRO A 216 0.44 3.79 -0.99
CA PRO A 216 0.62 5.13 -0.46
C PRO A 216 1.95 5.22 0.31
N PRO A 217 2.52 6.42 0.38
CA PRO A 217 3.75 6.62 1.12
C PRO A 217 3.56 6.40 2.62
N GLU A 218 4.64 6.02 3.30
CA GLU A 218 4.66 5.84 4.75
C GLU A 218 4.15 7.09 5.49
N VAL A 219 3.30 6.85 6.47
CA VAL A 219 2.71 7.86 7.35
C VAL A 219 3.38 7.73 8.72
N THR A 220 4.18 8.74 9.09
CA THR A 220 4.87 8.78 10.38
C THR A 220 4.27 9.85 11.30
N PHE A 221 3.97 9.48 12.53
CA PHE A 221 3.56 10.35 13.63
C PHE A 221 4.66 10.36 14.68
N ASP A 222 5.24 11.51 14.98
CA ASP A 222 6.26 11.65 16.02
C ASP A 222 5.85 12.71 17.04
N PHE A 223 5.87 12.32 18.30
CA PHE A 223 5.64 13.17 19.45
C PHE A 223 6.87 13.13 20.36
N GLY A 224 7.38 14.31 20.70
CA GLY A 224 8.51 14.47 21.62
C GLY A 224 8.25 15.57 22.63
N TYR A 225 8.46 15.28 23.91
CA TYR A 225 8.30 16.23 25.00
C TYR A 225 9.52 16.20 25.93
N GLU A 226 10.06 17.37 26.25
CA GLU A 226 11.24 17.50 27.09
C GLU A 226 10.93 18.38 28.30
N LEU A 227 11.27 17.90 29.49
CA LEU A 227 11.28 18.66 30.73
C LEU A 227 12.70 19.03 31.10
N GLU A 228 13.00 20.32 31.10
CA GLU A 228 14.32 20.84 31.45
C GLU A 228 14.32 21.48 32.84
N TYR A 229 15.28 21.08 33.68
CA TYR A 229 15.50 21.64 35.01
C TYR A 229 16.96 22.05 35.20
N ILE A 230 17.19 23.27 35.68
CA ILE A 230 18.51 23.73 36.10
C ILE A 230 18.72 23.31 37.56
N LEU A 231 19.57 22.31 37.77
CA LEU A 231 19.91 21.81 39.11
C LEU A 231 20.91 22.71 39.84
N TYR A 232 21.85 23.31 39.09
CA TYR A 232 22.83 24.24 39.63
C TYR A 232 23.19 25.29 38.56
N PRO A 233 23.28 26.59 38.90
CA PRO A 233 23.41 27.63 37.87
C PRO A 233 24.85 27.82 37.36
N SER A 234 25.90 27.63 38.17
CA SER A 234 27.27 27.94 37.75
C SER A 234 28.34 27.08 38.46
N PRO A 235 28.97 26.10 37.80
CA PRO A 235 28.73 25.71 36.39
C PRO A 235 27.30 25.19 36.21
N THR A 236 26.73 25.43 35.02
CA THR A 236 25.33 25.10 34.79
C THR A 236 25.18 23.58 34.73
N VAL A 237 24.47 22.99 35.69
CA VAL A 237 24.07 21.58 35.68
C VAL A 237 22.61 21.52 35.29
N ARG A 238 22.32 20.81 34.20
CA ARG A 238 20.97 20.60 33.69
C ARG A 238 20.57 19.13 33.77
N LEU A 239 19.31 18.93 34.12
CA LEU A 239 18.60 17.66 33.99
C LEU A 239 17.55 17.84 32.91
N VAL A 240 17.59 16.98 31.89
CA VAL A 240 16.56 16.91 30.84
C VAL A 240 15.91 15.54 30.93
N ILE A 241 14.59 15.51 30.99
CA ILE A 241 13.80 14.28 30.88
C ILE A 241 13.05 14.36 29.56
N GLY A 242 13.40 13.48 28.62
CA GLY A 242 12.76 13.38 27.32
C GLY A 242 11.75 12.22 27.29
N PHE A 243 10.60 12.46 26.71
CA PHE A 243 9.61 11.45 26.35
C PHE A 243 9.46 11.49 24.83
N ASP A 244 9.58 10.34 24.19
CA ASP A 244 9.34 10.17 22.76
C ASP A 244 8.28 9.10 22.52
N PHE A 245 7.42 9.34 21.54
CA PHE A 245 6.48 8.37 20.99
C PHE A 245 6.45 8.57 19.49
N GLY A 246 6.55 7.48 18.74
CA GLY A 246 6.48 7.45 17.29
C GLY A 246 5.51 6.37 16.84
N ALA A 247 4.78 6.59 15.74
CA ALA A 247 4.00 5.58 15.05
C ALA A 247 4.21 5.73 13.55
N THR A 248 4.69 4.68 12.90
CA THR A 248 4.85 4.56 11.45
C THR A 248 3.77 3.60 10.97
N VAL A 249 3.08 3.94 9.88
CA VAL A 249 2.10 3.08 9.22
C VAL A 249 2.42 3.03 7.72
N LYS A 250 2.51 1.83 7.15
CA LYS A 250 2.81 1.61 5.73
C LYS A 250 1.78 0.66 5.10
N PRO A 251 0.55 1.13 4.84
CA PRO A 251 -0.48 0.28 4.25
C PRO A 251 -0.27 0.16 2.75
N ALA A 252 -0.53 -1.01 2.17
CA ALA A 252 -0.58 -1.19 0.73
C ALA A 252 -1.64 -2.22 0.34
N PHE A 253 -2.30 -1.95 -0.78
CA PHE A 253 -3.47 -2.68 -1.24
C PHE A 253 -3.33 -3.04 -2.71
N VAL A 254 -3.75 -4.25 -3.05
CA VAL A 254 -3.73 -4.77 -4.41
C VAL A 254 -5.12 -5.25 -4.78
N LEU A 255 -5.57 -4.91 -5.98
CA LEU A 255 -6.72 -5.52 -6.63
C LEU A 255 -6.22 -6.30 -7.85
N ASP A 256 -6.33 -7.62 -7.82
CA ASP A 256 -5.97 -8.50 -8.94
C ASP A 256 -7.20 -9.24 -9.51
N THR A 257 -6.97 -10.21 -10.39
CA THR A 257 -8.04 -11.02 -10.97
C THR A 257 -8.16 -12.43 -10.37
N SER A 258 -7.35 -12.77 -9.37
CA SER A 258 -7.26 -14.15 -8.85
C SER A 258 -8.57 -14.57 -8.20
N GLY A 259 -9.14 -13.73 -7.33
CA GLY A 259 -10.42 -14.03 -6.67
C GLY A 259 -11.60 -14.13 -7.64
N ILE A 260 -11.64 -13.29 -8.69
CA ILE A 260 -12.66 -13.39 -9.74
C ILE A 260 -12.53 -14.73 -10.47
N ARG A 261 -11.30 -15.16 -10.79
CA ARG A 261 -11.05 -16.46 -11.42
C ARG A 261 -11.51 -17.60 -10.52
N GLU A 262 -11.09 -17.59 -9.25
CA GLU A 262 -11.51 -18.58 -8.24
C GLU A 262 -13.04 -18.66 -8.14
N ALA A 263 -13.73 -17.52 -8.07
CA ALA A 263 -15.19 -17.47 -7.98
C ALA A 263 -15.88 -18.11 -9.18
N VAL A 264 -15.34 -17.93 -10.39
CA VAL A 264 -15.87 -18.53 -11.62
C VAL A 264 -15.56 -20.02 -11.69
N GLU A 265 -14.33 -20.43 -11.37
CA GLU A 265 -13.89 -21.83 -11.44
C GLU A 265 -14.59 -22.71 -10.39
N GLN A 266 -14.76 -22.18 -9.18
CA GLN A 266 -15.34 -22.90 -8.04
C GLN A 266 -16.85 -22.67 -7.90
N THR A 267 -17.44 -21.81 -8.75
CA THR A 267 -18.86 -21.42 -8.67
C THR A 267 -19.24 -20.85 -7.28
N ALA A 268 -18.30 -20.12 -6.68
CA ALA A 268 -18.36 -19.58 -5.32
C ALA A 268 -18.21 -18.05 -5.38
N PRO A 269 -19.29 -17.27 -5.54
CA PRO A 269 -19.21 -15.82 -5.77
C PRO A 269 -18.49 -15.06 -4.64
N GLU A 270 -18.52 -15.58 -3.42
CA GLU A 270 -17.83 -15.02 -2.25
C GLU A 270 -16.30 -14.98 -2.43
N LYS A 271 -15.71 -15.89 -3.21
CA LYS A 271 -14.28 -15.92 -3.52
C LYS A 271 -13.82 -14.71 -4.34
N ALA A 272 -14.74 -13.97 -4.97
CA ALA A 272 -14.40 -12.76 -5.69
C ALA A 272 -13.71 -11.72 -4.78
N LEU A 273 -13.95 -11.78 -3.48
CA LEU A 273 -13.29 -10.91 -2.49
C LEU A 273 -11.78 -11.19 -2.36
N ASN A 274 -11.29 -12.37 -2.74
CA ASN A 274 -9.85 -12.67 -2.81
C ASN A 274 -9.12 -11.89 -3.91
N SER A 275 -9.86 -11.16 -4.74
CA SER A 275 -9.26 -10.21 -5.70
C SER A 275 -8.68 -9.00 -4.98
N PHE A 276 -9.14 -8.71 -3.76
CA PHE A 276 -8.55 -7.69 -2.90
C PHE A 276 -7.54 -8.35 -1.97
N ALA A 277 -6.33 -7.83 -1.94
CA ALA A 277 -5.27 -8.30 -1.06
C ALA A 277 -4.56 -7.12 -0.38
N LEU A 278 -4.05 -7.37 0.82
CA LEU A 278 -3.09 -6.50 1.49
C LEU A 278 -1.69 -6.92 1.06
N ARG A 279 -0.83 -5.95 0.78
CA ARG A 279 0.57 -6.23 0.45
C ARG A 279 1.38 -6.22 1.75
N ASP A 280 2.04 -7.33 1.99
CA ASP A 280 2.90 -7.57 3.15
C ASP A 280 4.38 -7.34 2.76
N THR A 281 4.75 -7.82 1.57
CA THR A 281 6.10 -7.64 1.05
C THR A 281 6.22 -6.46 0.08
N PHE A 282 7.32 -5.72 0.23
CA PHE A 282 7.69 -4.58 -0.60
C PHE A 282 9.09 -4.81 -1.16
N ASP A 283 9.23 -4.79 -2.48
CA ASP A 283 10.50 -5.12 -3.15
C ASP A 283 11.09 -6.47 -2.68
N GLU A 284 10.24 -7.49 -2.50
CA GLU A 284 10.59 -8.82 -1.96
C GLU A 284 11.06 -8.81 -0.49
N VAL A 285 10.89 -7.69 0.22
CA VAL A 285 11.24 -7.55 1.63
C VAL A 285 9.98 -7.36 2.45
N ASP A 286 9.83 -8.20 3.46
CA ASP A 286 8.78 -8.08 4.47
C ASP A 286 9.03 -6.86 5.38
N LEU A 287 8.02 -6.00 5.55
CA LEU A 287 8.14 -4.75 6.30
C LEU A 287 6.90 -4.54 7.16
N PRO A 288 7.10 -4.10 8.43
CA PRO A 288 6.01 -3.94 9.37
C PRO A 288 4.95 -2.97 8.87
N LEU A 289 3.71 -3.47 8.76
CA LEU A 289 2.53 -2.65 8.47
C LEU A 289 2.39 -1.46 9.44
N VAL A 290 2.63 -1.69 10.74
CA VAL A 290 2.64 -0.65 11.77
C VAL A 290 3.87 -0.81 12.66
N GLN A 291 4.61 0.26 12.87
CA GLN A 291 5.69 0.31 13.84
C GLN A 291 5.44 1.40 14.88
N LEU A 292 5.28 1.00 16.13
CA LEU A 292 5.19 1.89 17.27
C LEU A 292 6.55 1.97 17.95
N ARG A 293 6.97 3.18 18.30
CA ARG A 293 8.19 3.46 19.03
C ARG A 293 7.83 4.29 20.25
N GLY A 294 8.54 4.11 21.34
CA GLY A 294 8.49 5.10 22.40
C GLY A 294 9.64 4.96 23.36
N GLY A 295 9.88 6.01 24.12
CA GLY A 295 11.07 6.10 24.93
C GLY A 295 10.97 7.12 26.04
N VAL A 296 11.74 6.84 27.09
CA VAL A 296 12.03 7.80 28.15
C VAL A 296 13.53 7.92 28.26
N THR A 297 14.03 9.13 28.14
CA THR A 297 15.44 9.47 28.25
C THR A 297 15.66 10.42 29.41
N LEU A 298 16.76 10.22 30.12
CA LEU A 298 17.22 11.10 31.18
C LEU A 298 18.64 11.53 30.81
N GLU A 299 18.83 12.83 30.64
CA GLU A 299 20.13 13.43 30.37
C GLU A 299 20.53 14.33 31.53
N VAL A 300 21.77 14.17 32.00
CA VAL A 300 22.42 15.13 32.88
C VAL A 300 23.58 15.75 32.11
N SER A 301 23.57 17.08 32.02
CA SER A 301 24.65 17.83 31.37
C SER A 301 25.25 18.87 32.29
N VAL A 302 26.57 19.05 32.17
CA VAL A 302 27.35 20.08 32.85
C VAL A 302 27.96 20.98 31.79
N SER A 303 27.65 22.27 31.88
CA SER A 303 28.15 23.30 30.97
C SER A 303 29.06 24.27 31.73
N ALA A 304 30.27 24.46 31.21
CA ALA A 304 31.24 25.41 31.74
C ALA A 304 31.93 26.17 30.59
N ALA A 305 31.68 27.48 30.53
CA ALA A 305 32.19 28.39 29.50
C ALA A 305 31.87 27.92 28.07
N VAL A 306 32.80 27.20 27.45
CA VAL A 306 32.74 26.73 26.06
C VAL A 306 32.62 25.21 25.94
N VAL A 307 32.59 24.48 27.06
CA VAL A 307 32.53 23.02 27.07
C VAL A 307 31.24 22.57 27.74
N ARG A 308 30.53 21.66 27.08
CA ARG A 308 29.39 20.92 27.61
C ARG A 308 29.74 19.43 27.61
N VAL A 309 29.55 18.79 28.74
CA VAL A 309 29.62 17.33 28.87
C VAL A 309 28.24 16.86 29.24
N SER A 310 27.68 15.90 28.50
CA SER A 310 26.42 15.26 28.85
C SER A 310 26.55 13.75 28.92
N VAL A 311 25.80 13.17 29.84
CA VAL A 311 25.57 11.74 29.93
C VAL A 311 24.06 11.57 29.90
N SER A 312 23.56 10.79 28.96
CA SER A 312 22.17 10.40 28.91
C SER A 312 22.02 8.89 28.96
N GLY A 313 20.92 8.46 29.53
CA GLY A 313 20.49 7.07 29.55
C GLY A 313 18.98 7.00 29.38
N GLY A 314 18.49 5.98 28.72
CA GLY A 314 17.06 5.85 28.47
C GLY A 314 16.65 4.43 28.14
N ILE A 315 15.35 4.20 28.19
CA ILE A 315 14.73 2.97 27.73
C ILE A 315 13.92 3.34 26.49
N ARG A 316 14.07 2.55 25.42
CA ARG A 316 13.24 2.64 24.22
C ARG A 316 12.53 1.30 24.03
N PHE A 317 11.26 1.33 23.68
CA PHE A 317 10.51 0.18 23.21
C PHE A 317 10.14 0.38 21.74
N VAL A 318 10.14 -0.71 20.99
CA VAL A 318 9.69 -0.78 19.61
C VAL A 318 8.70 -1.94 19.54
N VAL A 319 7.54 -1.70 18.96
CA VAL A 319 6.53 -2.72 18.67
C VAL A 319 6.31 -2.69 17.17
N ASN A 320 6.66 -3.77 16.49
CA ASN A 320 6.26 -4.01 15.11
C ASN A 320 4.96 -4.81 15.13
N ILE A 321 4.04 -4.46 14.24
CA ILE A 321 2.81 -5.17 13.99
C ILE A 321 2.78 -5.41 12.50
N ASP A 322 2.75 -6.67 12.11
CA ASP A 322 2.71 -7.07 10.70
C ASP A 322 1.54 -7.99 10.40
N LEU A 323 1.20 -8.14 9.11
CA LEU A 323 0.21 -9.13 8.72
C LEU A 323 0.81 -10.52 8.88
N TYR A 324 -0.02 -11.46 9.33
CA TYR A 324 0.42 -12.85 9.39
C TYR A 324 0.24 -13.50 8.02
N ASP A 325 1.35 -13.69 7.30
CA ASP A 325 1.42 -14.51 6.09
C ASP A 325 2.23 -15.79 6.35
N PRO A 326 1.59 -16.97 6.49
CA PRO A 326 2.31 -18.22 6.69
C PRO A 326 3.03 -18.71 5.42
N ASN A 327 2.65 -18.23 4.23
CA ASN A 327 3.18 -18.71 2.94
C ASN A 327 3.49 -17.55 1.97
N PRO A 328 4.40 -16.62 2.34
CA PRO A 328 4.65 -15.40 1.56
C PRO A 328 5.24 -15.68 0.18
N GLU A 329 5.96 -16.80 0.01
CA GLU A 329 6.50 -17.19 -1.29
C GLU A 329 5.41 -17.66 -2.27
N GLU A 330 4.33 -18.28 -1.77
CA GLU A 330 3.23 -18.79 -2.59
C GLU A 330 2.25 -17.66 -2.95
N SER A 331 2.01 -16.76 -2.01
CA SER A 331 1.11 -15.60 -2.17
C SER A 331 1.75 -14.45 -2.97
N GLY A 332 3.08 -14.46 -3.11
CA GLY A 332 3.84 -13.31 -3.60
C GLY A 332 3.84 -12.14 -2.61
N GLY A 333 3.70 -12.44 -1.31
CA GLY A 333 3.57 -11.49 -0.20
C GLY A 333 2.28 -10.68 -0.26
N LEU A 334 1.20 -11.30 -0.72
CA LEU A 334 -0.14 -10.74 -0.80
C LEU A 334 -1.07 -11.51 0.14
N VAL A 335 -1.57 -10.85 1.17
CA VAL A 335 -2.44 -11.45 2.19
C VAL A 335 -3.90 -11.17 1.85
N ARG A 336 -4.68 -12.24 1.64
CA ARG A 336 -6.09 -12.16 1.20
C ARG A 336 -7.08 -12.29 2.35
N PRO A 337 -8.29 -11.69 2.24
CA PRO A 337 -9.31 -11.76 3.28
C PRO A 337 -9.64 -13.19 3.74
N PHE A 338 -9.71 -14.17 2.84
CA PHE A 338 -10.01 -15.55 3.23
C PHE A 338 -8.84 -16.24 3.96
N GLU A 339 -7.59 -15.86 3.68
CA GLU A 339 -6.41 -16.34 4.42
C GLU A 339 -6.45 -15.84 5.87
N LEU A 340 -6.82 -14.56 6.07
CA LEU A 340 -7.01 -13.98 7.40
C LEU A 340 -8.16 -14.66 8.16
N LEU A 341 -9.30 -14.83 7.50
CA LEU A 341 -10.48 -15.45 8.11
C LEU A 341 -10.25 -16.93 8.47
N SER A 342 -9.44 -17.65 7.68
CA SER A 342 -9.04 -19.02 7.99
C SER A 342 -8.06 -19.11 9.17
N SER A 343 -7.21 -18.10 9.36
CA SER A 343 -6.34 -17.96 10.55
C SER A 343 -7.14 -17.75 11.84
N GLY A 344 -8.35 -17.21 11.72
CA GLY A 344 -9.42 -17.30 12.71
C GLY A 344 -10.22 -16.01 12.87
N ASN A 345 -11.34 -16.10 13.61
CA ASN A 345 -12.31 -15.00 13.73
C ASN A 345 -11.87 -13.84 14.63
N SER A 346 -10.67 -13.88 15.22
CA SER A 346 -10.16 -12.81 16.08
C SER A 346 -9.14 -12.00 15.30
N PRO A 347 -9.28 -10.66 15.20
CA PRO A 347 -8.31 -9.82 14.49
C PRO A 347 -6.87 -9.97 15.01
N LEU A 348 -6.69 -10.32 16.29
CA LEU A 348 -5.36 -10.57 16.86
C LEU A 348 -4.64 -11.77 16.23
N LYS A 349 -5.36 -12.65 15.52
CA LYS A 349 -4.77 -13.77 14.79
C LYS A 349 -4.35 -13.43 13.36
N TRP A 350 -4.68 -12.23 12.90
CA TRP A 350 -4.32 -11.75 11.56
C TRP A 350 -2.99 -11.02 11.54
N PHE A 351 -2.42 -10.79 12.73
CA PHE A 351 -1.20 -10.02 12.88
C PHE A 351 -0.18 -10.78 13.71
N GLU A 352 1.08 -10.61 13.34
CA GLU A 352 2.23 -10.91 14.18
C GLU A 352 2.77 -9.66 14.86
N PHE A 353 3.43 -9.85 16.01
CA PHE A 353 3.91 -8.74 16.82
C PHE A 353 5.33 -9.00 17.31
N ASP A 354 6.27 -8.12 16.99
CA ASP A 354 7.60 -8.10 17.58
C ASP A 354 7.73 -6.94 18.57
N ILE A 355 8.04 -7.26 19.81
CA ILE A 355 8.21 -6.27 20.88
C ILE A 355 9.65 -6.30 21.35
N SER A 356 10.42 -5.28 21.02
CA SER A 356 11.81 -5.13 21.46
C SER A 356 11.99 -3.96 22.44
N ILE A 357 12.69 -4.21 23.54
CA ILE A 357 13.03 -3.18 24.54
C ILE A 357 14.55 -3.00 24.57
N PHE A 358 14.99 -1.76 24.43
CA PHE A 358 16.39 -1.35 24.40
C PHE A 358 16.74 -0.45 25.57
N LEU A 359 17.88 -0.70 26.20
CA LEU A 359 18.58 0.24 27.06
C LEU A 359 19.59 1.03 26.24
N GLN A 360 19.51 2.35 26.31
CA GLN A 360 20.41 3.26 25.61
C GLN A 360 21.20 4.08 26.61
N ALA A 361 22.48 4.26 26.35
CA ALA A 361 23.34 5.19 27.06
C ALA A 361 24.18 5.98 26.06
N ARG A 362 24.25 7.29 26.21
CA ARG A 362 25.05 8.16 25.36
C ARG A 362 25.91 9.05 26.24
N VAL A 363 27.18 9.15 25.89
CA VAL A 363 28.09 10.14 26.48
C VAL A 363 28.46 11.11 25.37
N SER A 364 28.29 12.41 25.62
CA SER A 364 28.66 13.43 24.65
C SER A 364 29.51 14.54 25.27
N VAL A 365 30.45 15.05 24.48
CA VAL A 365 31.28 16.20 24.79
C VAL A 365 31.18 17.16 23.62
N SER A 366 30.62 18.33 23.89
CA SER A 366 30.43 19.40 22.90
C SER A 366 31.27 20.61 23.28
N VAL A 367 32.02 21.14 22.33
CA VAL A 367 32.78 22.39 22.46
C VAL A 367 32.09 23.44 21.60
N GLY A 368 31.62 24.51 22.23
CA GLY A 368 30.94 25.62 21.58
C GLY A 368 31.75 26.91 21.58
N ILE A 369 31.45 27.81 20.65
CA ILE A 369 31.92 29.20 20.69
C ILE A 369 30.73 30.09 21.02
N PHE A 370 30.97 31.04 21.93
CA PHE A 370 29.99 32.05 22.26
C PHE A 370 30.08 33.20 21.24
N VAL A 371 29.04 33.36 20.42
CA VAL A 371 28.92 34.51 19.51
C VAL A 371 27.79 35.39 20.02
N GLY A 372 28.13 36.31 20.92
CA GLY A 372 27.16 37.22 21.56
C GLY A 372 26.25 36.51 22.56
N PHE A 373 25.09 36.02 22.08
CA PHE A 373 24.05 35.32 22.85
C PHE A 373 23.70 33.93 22.27
N LEU A 374 24.36 33.52 21.18
CA LEU A 374 24.19 32.21 20.57
C LEU A 374 25.39 31.33 20.94
N GLU A 375 25.10 30.17 21.51
CA GLU A 375 26.08 29.10 21.72
C GLU A 375 26.09 28.25 20.44
N VAL A 376 27.17 28.33 19.66
CA VAL A 376 27.35 27.53 18.44
C VAL A 376 28.29 26.36 18.77
N SER A 377 27.79 25.13 18.73
CA SER A 377 28.60 23.92 18.83
C SER A 377 29.53 23.80 17.62
N VAL A 378 30.84 23.83 17.85
CA VAL A 378 31.88 23.72 16.80
C VAL A 378 32.32 22.27 16.64
N TYR A 379 32.32 21.52 17.73
CA TYR A 379 32.71 20.13 17.73
C TYR A 379 31.87 19.37 18.75
N THR A 380 31.34 18.22 18.34
CA THR A 380 30.63 17.29 19.21
C THR A 380 31.26 15.93 19.03
N LEU A 381 31.71 15.33 20.12
CA LEU A 381 32.07 13.93 20.20
C LEU A 381 30.97 13.22 20.98
N SER A 382 30.44 12.12 20.44
CA SER A 382 29.46 11.31 21.14
C SER A 382 29.74 9.83 20.92
N GLU A 383 29.52 9.04 21.96
CA GLU A 383 29.53 7.59 21.92
C GLU A 383 28.18 7.08 22.41
N GLU A 384 27.62 6.12 21.68
CA GLU A 384 26.30 5.55 21.94
C GLU A 384 26.42 4.06 22.19
N PHE A 385 25.76 3.61 23.25
CA PHE A 385 25.68 2.22 23.65
C PHE A 385 24.21 1.83 23.68
N THR A 386 23.84 0.88 22.84
CA THR A 386 22.50 0.30 22.80
C THR A 386 22.59 -1.17 23.13
N VAL A 387 21.80 -1.62 24.09
CA VAL A 387 21.69 -3.02 24.49
C VAL A 387 20.23 -3.41 24.45
N GLU A 388 19.92 -4.45 23.70
CA GLU A 388 18.60 -5.08 23.75
C GLU A 388 18.42 -5.80 25.09
N LEU A 389 17.40 -5.43 25.85
CA LEU A 389 17.07 -6.03 27.13
C LEU A 389 16.19 -7.27 26.96
N PHE A 390 15.29 -7.22 25.99
CA PHE A 390 14.24 -8.20 25.79
C PHE A 390 13.65 -8.06 24.38
N SER A 391 13.39 -9.20 23.72
CA SER A 391 12.48 -9.31 22.57
C SER A 391 11.40 -10.33 22.89
N LEU A 392 10.19 -10.06 22.43
CA LEU A 392 9.08 -10.99 22.43
C LEU A 392 8.42 -10.97 21.06
N ASP A 393 8.35 -12.15 20.47
CA ASP A 393 7.75 -12.34 19.16
C ASP A 393 6.47 -13.14 19.39
N PHE A 394 5.35 -12.64 18.87
CA PHE A 394 4.05 -13.29 18.92
C PHE A 394 3.60 -13.59 17.50
N GLU A 395 3.60 -14.88 17.18
CA GLU A 395 3.00 -15.40 15.96
C GLU A 395 1.68 -16.11 16.32
N PRO A 396 0.62 -15.92 15.54
CA PRO A 396 -0.63 -16.62 15.76
C PRO A 396 -0.44 -18.12 15.55
N THR A 397 -0.82 -18.93 16.56
CA THR A 397 -0.87 -20.38 16.40
C THR A 397 -2.06 -20.75 15.53
N LEU A 398 -1.81 -21.18 14.29
CA LEU A 398 -2.79 -21.88 13.49
C LEU A 398 -3.21 -23.16 14.24
N GLY A 399 -4.51 -23.36 14.39
CA GLY A 399 -5.01 -24.62 14.93
C GLY A 399 -4.78 -25.70 13.88
N GLU A 400 -3.70 -26.47 14.00
CA GLU A 400 -3.52 -27.66 13.17
C GLU A 400 -4.75 -28.56 13.35
N PRO A 401 -5.56 -28.83 12.31
CA PRO A 401 -6.45 -29.98 12.38
C PRO A 401 -5.57 -31.23 12.51
N GLY A 402 -5.92 -32.13 13.43
CA GLY A 402 -5.26 -33.42 13.49
C GLY A 402 -5.51 -34.17 12.18
N ILE A 403 -4.51 -34.87 11.65
CA ILE A 403 -4.71 -35.77 10.51
C ILE A 403 -4.66 -37.20 11.03
N ILE A 404 -5.73 -37.97 10.83
CA ILE A 404 -5.74 -39.42 11.10
C ILE A 404 -5.71 -40.15 9.75
N TYR A 405 -4.57 -40.77 9.45
CA TYR A 405 -4.40 -41.54 8.22
C TYR A 405 -4.85 -43.00 8.42
N ASP A 406 -5.93 -43.44 7.75
CA ASP A 406 -6.26 -44.88 7.64
C ASP A 406 -5.60 -45.48 6.41
N VAL A 407 -4.41 -46.06 6.63
CA VAL A 407 -3.59 -46.74 5.61
C VAL A 407 -4.32 -47.92 4.94
N THR A 408 -5.41 -48.42 5.54
CA THR A 408 -6.09 -49.64 5.10
C THR A 408 -7.16 -49.40 4.04
N SER A 409 -7.75 -48.20 4.01
CA SER A 409 -8.89 -47.85 3.14
C SER A 409 -8.51 -46.91 1.99
N GLY A 410 -7.35 -46.24 2.06
CA GLY A 410 -6.95 -45.24 1.07
C GLY A 410 -7.75 -43.94 1.18
N VAL A 411 -8.38 -43.70 2.34
CA VAL A 411 -9.13 -42.50 2.68
C VAL A 411 -8.29 -41.70 3.69
N VAL A 412 -8.12 -40.40 3.44
CA VAL A 412 -7.56 -39.46 4.43
C VAL A 412 -8.72 -39.00 5.32
N GLU A 413 -8.68 -39.33 6.61
CA GLU A 413 -9.62 -38.77 7.59
C GLU A 413 -8.97 -37.56 8.27
N LEU A 414 -9.64 -36.41 8.19
CA LEU A 414 -9.27 -35.22 8.93
C LEU A 414 -9.87 -35.33 10.33
N ASP A 415 -9.03 -35.36 11.36
CA ASP A 415 -9.44 -35.23 12.75
C ASP A 415 -9.58 -33.74 13.09
N THR A 416 -10.80 -33.27 12.89
CA THR A 416 -11.14 -31.86 13.02
C THR A 416 -11.41 -31.45 14.46
N GLY A 417 -11.05 -32.27 15.46
CA GLY A 417 -11.27 -31.95 16.87
C GLY A 417 -12.74 -31.65 17.18
N GLU A 418 -13.03 -30.48 17.78
CA GLU A 418 -14.40 -30.08 18.18
C GLU A 418 -15.28 -29.54 17.04
N TYR A 419 -14.76 -29.42 15.81
CA TYR A 419 -15.53 -28.86 14.70
C TYR A 419 -16.41 -29.94 14.05
N GLU A 420 -17.73 -29.80 14.20
CA GLU A 420 -18.71 -30.70 13.60
C GLU A 420 -18.81 -30.45 12.09
N LYS A 421 -18.14 -31.32 11.32
CA LYS A 421 -18.34 -31.57 9.88
C LYS A 421 -17.77 -30.50 8.93
N PHE A 422 -16.79 -30.91 8.14
CA PHE A 422 -16.29 -30.17 6.99
C PHE A 422 -16.79 -30.78 5.68
N ASP A 423 -17.10 -29.95 4.70
CA ASP A 423 -17.29 -30.33 3.29
C ASP A 423 -16.04 -29.91 2.52
N CYS A 424 -15.27 -30.88 2.04
CA CYS A 424 -13.94 -30.64 1.49
C CYS A 424 -13.92 -30.86 -0.03
N THR A 425 -13.32 -29.92 -0.75
CA THR A 425 -13.16 -29.91 -2.20
C THR A 425 -11.68 -29.94 -2.53
N SER A 426 -11.26 -30.87 -3.39
CA SER A 426 -9.88 -30.84 -3.93
C SER A 426 -9.77 -29.70 -4.94
N LEU A 427 -8.81 -28.81 -4.73
CA LEU A 427 -8.48 -27.70 -5.63
C LEU A 427 -7.51 -28.15 -6.72
N SER A 428 -6.43 -28.83 -6.33
CA SER A 428 -5.36 -29.23 -7.24
C SER A 428 -4.58 -30.43 -6.69
N GLY A 429 -3.79 -31.10 -7.55
CA GLY A 429 -2.88 -32.17 -7.14
C GLY A 429 -3.28 -33.60 -7.55
N ASN A 430 -2.54 -34.58 -7.04
CA ASN A 430 -2.76 -36.01 -7.26
C ASN A 430 -2.84 -36.72 -5.91
N ALA A 431 -3.64 -37.78 -5.78
CA ALA A 431 -3.76 -38.60 -4.56
C ALA A 431 -2.44 -38.80 -3.81
N GLY A 432 -2.31 -38.17 -2.64
CA GLY A 432 -1.09 -38.15 -1.81
C GLY A 432 -0.30 -36.83 -1.83
N SER A 433 -0.71 -35.87 -2.65
CA SER A 433 -0.23 -34.48 -2.72
C SER A 433 -1.36 -33.65 -3.32
N GLU A 434 -2.30 -33.24 -2.48
CA GLU A 434 -3.52 -32.56 -2.88
C GLU A 434 -3.66 -31.27 -2.08
N GLU A 435 -4.09 -30.22 -2.75
CA GLU A 435 -4.59 -29.02 -2.11
C GLU A 435 -6.10 -29.21 -1.92
N ILE A 436 -6.56 -29.11 -0.67
CA ILE A 436 -7.94 -29.39 -0.31
C ILE A 436 -8.48 -28.21 0.49
N GLU A 437 -9.57 -27.65 0.01
CA GLU A 437 -10.32 -26.63 0.70
C GLU A 437 -11.48 -27.27 1.45
N CYS A 438 -11.65 -26.94 2.72
CA CYS A 438 -12.66 -27.52 3.59
C CYS A 438 -13.56 -26.44 4.19
N ARG A 439 -14.88 -26.58 4.00
CA ARG A 439 -15.93 -25.68 4.49
C ARG A 439 -16.61 -26.24 5.73
N SER A 440 -16.75 -25.47 6.81
CA SER A 440 -17.51 -25.93 8.00
C SER A 440 -18.90 -25.27 8.09
N GLY A 441 -19.93 -25.98 7.61
CA GLY A 441 -21.32 -25.50 7.66
C GLY A 441 -21.55 -24.28 6.76
N ASP A 442 -22.24 -23.26 7.28
CA ASP A 442 -22.51 -21.98 6.59
C ASP A 442 -21.35 -20.96 6.75
N ASN A 443 -20.25 -21.33 7.40
CA ASN A 443 -19.14 -20.43 7.67
C ASN A 443 -17.82 -20.96 7.09
N LEU A 444 -17.09 -20.00 6.49
CA LEU A 444 -15.68 -19.93 6.14
C LEU A 444 -14.98 -21.20 5.64
N ASP A 445 -14.42 -21.05 4.45
CA ASP A 445 -13.52 -22.03 3.85
C ASP A 445 -12.15 -21.97 4.53
N VAL A 446 -11.61 -23.13 4.91
CA VAL A 446 -10.24 -23.30 5.39
C VAL A 446 -9.47 -24.06 4.31
N ILE A 447 -8.46 -23.42 3.72
CA ILE A 447 -7.61 -24.05 2.71
C ILE A 447 -6.48 -24.80 3.41
N PHE A 448 -6.36 -26.09 3.10
CA PHE A 448 -5.28 -26.95 3.58
C PHE A 448 -4.44 -27.42 2.38
N SER A 449 -3.16 -27.07 2.37
CA SER A 449 -2.20 -27.62 1.41
C SER A 449 -1.56 -28.89 1.99
N TYR A 450 -1.76 -30.05 1.35
CA TYR A 450 -1.13 -31.29 1.77
C TYR A 450 0.02 -31.65 0.83
N SER A 451 1.25 -31.62 1.35
CA SER A 451 2.40 -32.23 0.68
C SER A 451 2.83 -33.50 1.43
N GLY A 452 2.74 -34.63 0.74
CA GLY A 452 3.43 -35.86 1.08
C GLY A 452 2.63 -36.90 1.84
N VAL A 453 2.08 -37.87 1.08
CA VAL A 453 2.39 -39.29 1.30
C VAL A 453 2.37 -40.01 -0.06
N THR A 454 3.54 -40.37 -0.57
CA THR A 454 3.65 -41.37 -1.65
C THR A 454 3.14 -42.72 -1.16
N LYS A 455 2.31 -43.36 -1.99
CA LYS A 455 1.79 -44.72 -1.79
C LYS A 455 2.86 -45.77 -1.51
#